data_AF-W6YV09-F1
#
_entry.id   AF-W6YV09-F1
#
_cell.length_a   1.000
_cell.length_b   1.000
_cell.length_c   1.000
_cell.angle_alpha   90.00
_cell.angle_beta   90.00
_cell.angle_gamma   90.00
#
_symmetry.space_group_name_H-M   'P 1'
#
loop_
_entity.id
_entity.type
_entity.pdbx_description
1 polymer ?
#
loop_
_entity_poly.entity_id
_entity_poly.type
_entity_poly.pdbx_seq_one_letter_code
_entity_poly.pdbx_strand_id
1 'polypeptide(L)'
;MGAQTASVWPAEQHPTRWEAVDAHQVLSISAIERFRTALMHGEGDAVSHNAASLDLDSCLATPIAEAGSRPYTYPLIPLYGLQALLSDNEHAALCLEYCDTFGTHVYVNEISPEGIAARLNPPYLQLALNCISSAFSDSQAKTQEASSYAFPEHLFQAGSHIWLVMMEVDRRETRSARAVIAIIRRIRMTDDSPSAYTASSVSERHLVGKSVLLCYVLLIDTIHALQSNTAPNYSISELSFCMPQSGYPFQMINGALLHGQAIPNDLGNREDALALSIALLSNIIQTHKMYFGPLSVHIRPDPWNPYRPLTWRSELTNTVAVFNSALARWESHFLQKADHDVLALHYFTKLYLMVPSIAEFPSLARGDAIRSVQLAEQMVIPDEAWETAWDVFEHVDLAIKVKEYRISIWLPEIIFLSAVIVWRSHSNNGHRRRYGGLRSLVMYQNFLLRLPWPCCREMAAVLDLLSGSEEMTFPTYLSPHLPRRPPRT
;
A
#
# COMPACT_ATOMS: atom_id res chain seq x y z
N MET A 1 46.34 3.01 -29.66
CA MET A 1 45.27 3.86 -29.11
C MET A 1 44.13 2.96 -28.69
N GLY A 2 44.06 2.59 -27.40
CA GLY A 2 42.96 1.82 -26.84
C GLY A 2 42.07 2.75 -26.04
N ALA A 3 40.76 2.73 -26.29
CA ALA A 3 39.78 3.56 -25.58
C ALA A 3 39.67 3.11 -24.11
N GLN A 4 39.92 4.02 -23.18
CA GLN A 4 39.60 3.83 -21.76
C GLN A 4 38.08 3.84 -21.62
N THR A 5 37.50 2.72 -21.22
CA THR A 5 36.11 2.64 -20.77
C THR A 5 35.98 3.37 -19.44
N ALA A 6 35.13 4.39 -19.38
CA ALA A 6 34.81 5.09 -18.14
C ALA A 6 34.33 4.07 -17.09
N SER A 7 34.97 4.10 -15.91
CA SER A 7 34.60 3.31 -14.75
C SER A 7 33.23 3.80 -14.25
N VAL A 8 32.16 3.08 -14.60
CA VAL A 8 30.82 3.31 -14.05
C VAL A 8 30.86 2.94 -12.57
N TRP A 9 30.42 3.87 -11.70
CA TRP A 9 30.42 3.66 -10.26
C TRP A 9 29.51 2.47 -9.92
N PRO A 10 29.92 1.51 -9.07
CA PRO A 10 29.11 0.33 -8.75
C PRO A 10 27.68 0.63 -8.25
N ALA A 11 27.45 1.83 -7.71
CA ALA A 11 26.14 2.28 -7.23
C ALA A 11 25.17 2.70 -8.36
N GLU A 12 25.66 2.86 -9.60
CA GLU A 12 24.84 3.24 -10.76
C GLU A 12 24.37 2.02 -11.57
N GLN A 13 24.77 0.81 -11.18
CA GLN A 13 24.29 -0.43 -11.79
C GLN A 13 23.02 -0.92 -11.08
N HIS A 14 22.01 -1.32 -11.85
CA HIS A 14 20.85 -2.00 -11.30
C HIS A 14 21.29 -3.37 -10.74
N PRO A 15 21.12 -3.63 -9.43
CA PRO A 15 21.61 -4.85 -8.83
C PRO A 15 20.90 -6.05 -9.47
N THR A 16 21.69 -6.99 -9.97
CA THR A 16 21.21 -8.26 -10.47
C THR A 16 20.62 -9.09 -9.32
N ARG A 17 19.73 -10.03 -9.65
CA ARG A 17 19.15 -10.97 -8.68
C ARG A 17 20.21 -11.71 -7.86
N TRP A 18 21.39 -11.96 -8.44
CA TRP A 18 22.51 -12.62 -7.77
C TRP A 18 23.22 -11.70 -6.78
N GLU A 19 23.38 -10.42 -7.10
CA GLU A 19 23.96 -9.43 -6.19
C GLU A 19 23.06 -9.15 -4.98
N ALA A 20 21.74 -9.18 -5.15
CA ALA A 20 20.79 -9.10 -4.04
C ALA A 20 20.87 -10.33 -3.10
N VAL A 21 21.06 -11.53 -3.67
CA VAL A 21 21.25 -12.77 -2.90
C VAL A 21 22.58 -12.77 -2.16
N ASP A 22 23.65 -12.29 -2.78
CA ASP A 22 24.97 -12.16 -2.16
C ASP A 22 25.00 -11.07 -1.07
N ALA A 23 24.27 -9.95 -1.25
CA ALA A 23 24.13 -8.90 -0.24
C ALA A 23 23.38 -9.36 1.03
N HIS A 24 22.61 -10.45 0.94
CA HIS A 24 21.92 -11.05 2.08
C HIS A 24 22.73 -12.15 2.78
N GLN A 25 23.88 -12.55 2.23
CA GLN A 25 24.79 -13.44 2.94
C GLN A 25 25.54 -12.65 4.00
N VAL A 26 25.60 -13.17 5.23
CA VAL A 26 26.45 -12.61 6.28
C VAL A 26 27.88 -12.73 5.80
N LEU A 27 28.49 -11.59 5.46
CA LEU A 27 29.88 -11.52 4.97
C LEU A 27 30.77 -12.30 5.94
N SER A 28 31.50 -13.29 5.44
CA SER A 28 32.43 -14.04 6.27
C SER A 28 33.40 -13.07 6.95
N ILE A 29 33.83 -13.38 8.18
CA ILE A 29 34.82 -12.57 8.90
C ILE A 29 36.06 -12.32 8.02
N SER A 30 36.45 -13.31 7.22
CA SER A 30 37.56 -13.20 6.26
C SER A 30 37.32 -12.22 5.11
N ALA A 31 36.07 -11.99 4.70
CA ALA A 31 35.69 -11.03 3.67
C ALA A 31 35.66 -9.60 4.23
N ILE A 32 35.20 -9.44 5.47
CA ILE A 32 35.26 -8.17 6.21
C ILE A 32 36.71 -7.79 6.47
N GLU A 33 37.55 -8.74 6.90
CA GLU A 33 38.98 -8.49 7.11
C GLU A 33 39.71 -8.22 5.80
N ARG A 34 39.38 -8.93 4.71
CA ARG A 34 39.94 -8.62 3.38
C ARG A 34 39.50 -7.28 2.84
N PHE A 35 38.25 -6.88 3.03
CA PHE A 35 37.75 -5.56 2.67
C PHE A 35 38.44 -4.48 3.50
N ARG A 36 38.57 -4.66 4.81
CA ARG A 36 39.29 -3.74 5.69
C ARG A 36 40.77 -3.63 5.33
N THR A 37 41.41 -4.76 5.03
CA THR A 37 42.80 -4.83 4.54
C THR A 37 42.92 -4.16 3.18
N ALA A 38 41.97 -4.37 2.25
CA ALA A 38 41.94 -3.71 0.95
C ALA A 38 41.60 -2.21 1.03
N LEU A 39 40.87 -1.76 2.06
CA LEU A 39 40.62 -0.34 2.31
C LEU A 39 41.87 0.35 2.90
N MET A 40 42.62 -0.38 3.73
CA MET A 40 43.85 0.10 4.37
C MET A 40 45.09 -0.01 3.48
N HIS A 41 45.06 -0.89 2.47
CA HIS A 41 46.16 -1.15 1.54
C HIS A 41 45.81 -0.93 0.07
N GLY A 42 44.62 -0.38 -0.22
CA GLY A 42 44.15 -0.10 -1.57
C GLY A 42 44.99 0.99 -2.22
N GLU A 43 45.83 0.59 -3.16
CA GLU A 43 46.73 1.44 -3.94
C GLU A 43 45.96 2.54 -4.68
N GLY A 44 46.09 3.77 -4.19
CA GLY A 44 45.60 4.96 -4.85
C GLY A 44 45.46 6.11 -3.86
N ASP A 45 46.52 6.92 -3.71
CA ASP A 45 46.52 8.12 -2.87
C ASP A 45 45.29 9.02 -3.11
N ALA A 46 44.71 9.00 -4.30
CA ALA A 46 43.50 9.75 -4.65
C ALA A 46 42.23 9.33 -3.88
N VAL A 47 42.05 8.04 -3.56
CA VAL A 47 40.85 7.56 -2.85
C VAL A 47 40.97 7.84 -1.35
N SER A 48 42.17 7.64 -0.79
CA SER A 48 42.49 8.02 0.60
C SER A 48 42.36 9.53 0.81
N HIS A 49 42.83 10.35 -0.13
CA HIS A 49 42.73 11.81 -0.05
C HIS A 49 41.31 12.33 -0.21
N ASN A 50 40.44 11.65 -0.97
CA ASN A 50 39.02 11.99 -1.13
C ASN A 50 38.15 11.52 0.05
N ALA A 51 38.47 10.37 0.65
CA ALA A 51 37.79 9.91 1.85
C ALA A 51 38.19 10.71 3.09
N ALA A 52 39.46 11.13 3.17
CA ALA A 52 39.98 11.98 4.24
C ALA A 52 39.61 13.48 4.09
N SER A 53 39.25 13.94 2.88
CA SER A 53 38.79 15.31 2.62
C SER A 53 37.27 15.48 2.68
N LEU A 54 36.54 14.39 2.96
CA LEU A 54 35.10 14.42 3.19
C LEU A 54 34.83 15.04 4.56
N ASP A 55 34.89 16.37 4.59
CA ASP A 55 34.49 17.18 5.73
C ASP A 55 32.96 17.11 5.84
N LEU A 56 32.47 16.18 6.67
CA LEU A 56 31.03 16.04 6.94
C LEU A 56 30.43 17.34 7.49
N ASP A 57 31.21 18.17 8.19
CA ASP A 57 30.74 19.43 8.73
C ASP A 57 30.52 20.48 7.62
N SER A 58 31.33 20.45 6.56
CA SER A 58 31.13 21.26 5.34
C SER A 58 29.90 20.84 4.52
N CYS A 59 29.62 19.53 4.44
CA CYS A 59 28.41 19.00 3.80
C CYS A 59 27.11 19.33 4.57
N LEU A 60 27.20 19.53 5.89
CA LEU A 60 26.07 19.94 6.73
C LEU A 60 25.93 21.47 6.81
N ALA A 61 27.01 22.23 6.59
CA ALA A 61 27.01 23.70 6.67
C ALA A 61 26.63 24.41 5.37
N THR A 62 26.50 23.70 4.24
CA THR A 62 26.13 24.30 2.95
C THR A 62 24.62 24.58 2.91
N PRO A 63 24.18 25.84 2.72
CA PRO A 63 22.76 26.18 2.68
C PRO A 63 22.04 25.47 1.54
N ILE A 64 20.90 24.86 1.86
CA ILE A 64 20.06 24.01 1.00
C ILE A 64 19.66 24.66 -0.34
N ALA A 65 19.76 25.97 -0.48
CA ALA A 65 19.33 26.71 -1.66
C ALA A 65 20.22 26.51 -2.91
N GLU A 66 21.46 26.06 -2.78
CA GLU A 66 22.40 25.94 -3.92
C GLU A 66 22.72 24.50 -4.35
N ALA A 67 22.27 23.49 -3.60
CA ALA A 67 22.47 22.08 -3.93
C ALA A 67 21.44 21.59 -4.96
N GLY A 68 21.54 22.10 -6.20
CA GLY A 68 20.83 21.54 -7.34
C GLY A 68 21.14 20.05 -7.53
N SER A 69 20.09 19.23 -7.47
CA SER A 69 20.00 17.89 -8.08
C SER A 69 20.93 16.78 -7.59
N ARG A 70 21.16 16.61 -6.28
CA ARG A 70 21.51 15.27 -5.79
C ARG A 70 20.25 14.55 -5.31
N PRO A 71 19.71 13.58 -6.06
CA PRO A 71 18.58 12.79 -5.59
C PRO A 71 19.07 12.02 -4.36
N TYR A 72 18.41 12.22 -3.22
CA TYR A 72 18.54 11.30 -2.11
C TYR A 72 18.29 9.89 -2.65
N THR A 73 19.14 8.93 -2.28
CA THR A 73 18.95 7.54 -2.69
C THR A 73 18.02 6.85 -1.69
N TYR A 74 17.23 5.90 -2.18
CA TYR A 74 16.44 5.02 -1.32
C TYR A 74 17.38 4.33 -0.31
N PRO A 75 17.00 4.22 0.99
CA PRO A 75 15.68 4.48 1.58
C PRO A 75 15.51 5.89 2.20
N LEU A 76 16.35 6.88 1.87
CA LEU A 76 16.25 8.23 2.44
C LEU A 76 15.28 9.15 1.67
N ILE A 77 14.82 8.71 0.50
CA ILE A 77 13.82 9.42 -0.34
C ILE A 77 12.54 9.76 0.42
N PRO A 78 11.96 8.91 1.29
CA PRO A 78 10.75 9.26 2.05
C PRO A 78 10.97 10.41 3.06
N LEU A 79 12.22 10.68 3.45
CA LEU A 79 12.56 11.83 4.30
C LEU A 79 12.69 13.13 3.48
N TYR A 80 12.71 13.04 2.15
CA TYR A 80 12.78 14.18 1.26
C TYR A 80 11.44 14.94 1.28
N GLY A 81 11.45 16.14 1.83
CA GLY A 81 10.25 16.97 2.01
C GLY A 81 9.67 16.95 3.42
N LEU A 82 10.33 16.31 4.39
CA LEU A 82 10.04 16.55 5.80
C LEU A 82 10.27 18.03 6.12
N GLN A 83 9.29 18.64 6.80
CA GLN A 83 9.45 19.99 7.32
C GLN A 83 10.61 20.04 8.32
N ALA A 84 11.10 21.26 8.62
CA ALA A 84 12.12 21.45 9.63
C ALA A 84 11.76 20.70 10.92
N LEU A 85 12.75 20.05 11.53
CA LEU A 85 12.57 19.33 12.78
C LEU A 85 11.89 20.24 13.80
N LEU A 86 10.95 19.67 14.56
CA LEU A 86 10.31 20.36 15.68
C LEU A 86 11.37 20.93 16.62
N SER A 87 11.11 22.12 17.15
CA SER A 87 11.93 22.67 18.21
C SER A 87 11.90 21.74 19.43
N ASP A 88 12.97 21.74 20.23
CA ASP A 88 13.05 20.92 21.45
C ASP A 88 11.85 21.15 22.39
N ASN A 89 11.30 22.37 22.38
CA ASN A 89 10.11 22.74 23.16
C ASN A 89 8.83 22.11 22.62
N GLU A 90 8.63 22.09 21.29
CA GLU A 90 7.48 21.42 20.66
C GLU A 90 7.57 19.91 20.83
N HIS A 91 8.77 19.35 20.70
CA HIS A 91 9.02 17.95 20.97
C HIS A 91 8.71 17.59 22.43
N ALA A 92 9.15 18.41 23.39
CA ALA A 92 8.82 18.23 24.81
C ALA A 92 7.33 18.36 25.10
N ALA A 93 6.62 19.28 24.42
CA ALA A 93 5.18 19.45 24.54
C ALA A 93 4.41 18.22 24.02
N LEU A 94 4.78 17.69 22.85
CA LEU A 94 4.18 16.47 22.30
C LEU A 94 4.47 15.24 23.17
N CYS A 95 5.68 15.13 23.73
CA CYS A 95 6.01 14.10 24.71
C CYS A 95 5.09 14.15 25.94
N LEU A 96 4.87 15.35 26.48
CA LEU A 96 4.02 15.55 27.66
C LEU A 96 2.56 15.24 27.33
N GLU A 97 2.06 15.74 26.21
CA GLU A 97 0.70 15.46 25.74
C GLU A 97 0.48 13.96 25.48
N TYR A 98 1.47 13.28 24.91
CA TYR A 98 1.46 11.83 24.76
C TYR A 98 1.41 11.12 26.11
N CYS A 99 2.27 11.51 27.05
CA CYS A 99 2.29 10.92 28.39
C CYS A 99 1.00 11.19 29.16
N ASP A 100 0.39 12.36 29.03
CA ASP A 100 -0.86 12.71 29.70
C ASP A 100 -2.06 11.97 29.10
N THR A 101 -2.12 11.88 27.77
CA THR A 101 -3.23 11.22 27.06
C THR A 101 -3.16 9.70 27.21
N PHE A 102 -1.95 9.12 27.23
CA PHE A 102 -1.76 7.67 27.11
C PHE A 102 -1.05 7.03 28.31
N GLY A 103 -0.54 7.81 29.27
CA GLY A 103 0.25 7.31 30.41
C GLY A 103 -0.50 6.33 31.31
N THR A 104 -1.83 6.41 31.36
CA THR A 104 -2.66 5.48 32.14
C THR A 104 -2.93 4.15 31.43
N HIS A 105 -2.59 4.02 30.15
CA HIS A 105 -2.81 2.81 29.37
C HIS A 105 -1.87 1.69 29.82
N VAL A 106 -2.40 0.49 30.09
CA VAL A 106 -1.66 -0.66 30.67
C VAL A 106 -0.31 -0.95 30.00
N TYR A 107 -0.23 -0.82 28.68
CA TYR A 107 1.02 -1.05 27.93
C TYR A 107 1.98 0.15 27.91
N VAL A 108 1.52 1.37 28.21
CA VAL A 108 2.38 2.54 28.45
C VAL A 108 2.90 2.53 29.88
N ASN A 109 2.12 2.01 30.84
CA ASN A 109 2.66 1.73 32.18
C ASN A 109 3.78 0.68 32.17
N GLU A 110 3.75 -0.30 31.24
CA GLU A 110 4.84 -1.27 31.06
C GLU A 110 6.07 -0.68 30.34
N ILE A 111 5.87 0.31 29.46
CA ILE A 111 6.94 1.13 28.88
C ILE A 111 6.99 2.41 29.69
N SER A 112 7.43 2.33 30.95
CA SER A 112 7.29 3.45 31.91
C SER A 112 7.66 4.80 31.26
N PRO A 113 7.07 5.93 31.69
CA PRO A 113 7.50 7.24 31.20
C PRO A 113 9.03 7.44 31.32
N GLU A 114 9.69 6.78 32.28
CA GLU A 114 11.16 6.71 32.35
C GLU A 114 11.82 5.79 31.31
N GLY A 115 11.11 4.80 30.76
CA GLY A 115 11.50 3.91 29.67
C GLY A 115 11.28 4.50 28.26
N ILE A 116 10.28 5.37 28.08
CA ILE A 116 10.11 6.18 26.84
C ILE A 116 11.13 7.33 26.84
N ALA A 117 11.27 8.02 27.98
CA ALA A 117 12.28 9.05 28.22
C ALA A 117 13.67 8.49 28.53
N ALA A 118 13.84 7.16 28.59
CA ALA A 118 15.14 6.55 28.83
C ALA A 118 16.08 6.99 27.70
N ARG A 119 17.25 7.47 28.08
CA ARG A 119 18.38 7.83 27.20
C ARG A 119 18.86 6.70 26.26
N LEU A 120 18.17 5.55 26.25
CA LEU A 120 18.46 4.36 25.48
C LEU A 120 17.58 4.20 24.25
N ASN A 121 16.45 4.92 24.14
CA ASN A 121 15.69 4.92 22.89
C ASN A 121 16.40 5.81 21.87
N PRO A 122 16.55 5.36 20.61
CA PRO A 122 17.14 6.21 19.61
C PRO A 122 16.28 7.47 19.38
N PRO A 123 16.88 8.66 19.20
CA PRO A 123 16.14 9.92 19.07
C PRO A 123 15.07 9.90 17.96
N TYR A 124 15.34 9.16 16.88
CA TYR A 124 14.42 9.01 15.74
C TYR A 124 13.13 8.24 16.09
N LEU A 125 13.21 7.25 17.00
CA LEU A 125 12.06 6.48 17.45
C LEU A 125 11.12 7.33 18.31
N GLN A 126 11.71 8.14 19.20
CA GLN A 126 10.95 9.09 20.02
C GLN A 126 10.24 10.11 19.13
N LEU A 127 10.95 10.67 18.15
CA LEU A 127 10.37 11.60 17.18
C LEU A 127 9.21 10.97 16.40
N ALA A 128 9.38 9.75 15.86
CA ALA A 128 8.33 9.06 15.13
C ALA A 128 7.07 8.82 15.98
N LEU A 129 7.25 8.36 17.23
CA LEU A 129 6.14 8.12 18.16
C LEU A 129 5.41 9.41 18.52
N ASN A 130 6.14 10.49 18.78
CA ASN A 130 5.56 11.81 19.10
C ASN A 130 4.79 12.39 17.92
N CYS A 131 5.36 12.29 16.72
CA CYS A 131 4.74 12.69 15.47
C CYS A 131 3.47 11.89 15.12
N ILE A 132 3.45 10.58 15.38
CA ILE A 132 2.22 9.78 15.19
C ILE A 132 1.16 10.16 16.23
N SER A 133 1.60 10.56 17.43
CA SER A 133 0.72 10.89 18.55
C SER A 133 0.03 12.24 18.42
N SER A 134 0.61 13.17 17.64
CA SER A 134 -0.01 14.47 17.37
C SER A 134 -1.38 14.33 16.67
N ALA A 135 -1.62 13.24 15.93
CA ALA A 135 -2.93 12.96 15.32
C ALA A 135 -4.05 12.72 16.34
N PHE A 136 -3.69 12.43 17.60
CA PHE A 136 -4.62 12.13 18.69
C PHE A 136 -4.62 13.21 19.78
N SER A 137 -3.84 14.28 19.60
CA SER A 137 -3.96 15.47 20.42
C SER A 137 -5.36 16.04 20.22
N ASP A 138 -6.21 15.94 21.23
CA ASP A 138 -7.56 16.53 21.23
C ASP A 138 -7.50 18.06 21.40
N SER A 139 -6.41 18.68 20.92
CA SER A 139 -6.12 20.11 20.88
C SER A 139 -7.01 20.82 19.85
N GLN A 140 -8.27 20.41 19.75
CA GLN A 140 -9.37 21.24 19.25
C GLN A 140 -9.72 22.37 20.21
N ALA A 141 -9.19 22.36 21.43
CA ALA A 141 -9.40 23.41 22.41
C ALA A 141 -8.36 24.55 22.27
N LYS A 142 -8.58 25.50 21.34
CA LYS A 142 -8.64 26.97 21.63
C LYS A 142 -8.17 27.97 20.56
N THR A 143 -7.67 27.61 19.37
CA THR A 143 -7.24 28.64 18.40
C THR A 143 -7.96 28.56 17.07
N GLN A 144 -8.89 29.49 16.93
CA GLN A 144 -9.89 29.65 15.88
C GLN A 144 -9.30 30.31 14.62
N GLU A 145 -8.20 29.80 14.08
CA GLU A 145 -7.68 30.22 12.77
C GLU A 145 -7.69 29.04 11.80
N ALA A 146 -8.63 29.10 10.84
CA ALA A 146 -9.03 28.02 9.95
C ALA A 146 -7.98 27.59 8.90
N SER A 147 -6.74 28.08 8.98
CA SER A 147 -5.64 27.72 8.07
C SER A 147 -4.57 26.82 8.68
N SER A 148 -4.68 26.44 9.96
CA SER A 148 -3.66 25.65 10.69
C SER A 148 -4.06 24.18 10.93
N TYR A 149 -4.87 23.59 10.04
CA TYR A 149 -5.17 22.15 10.10
C TYR A 149 -4.06 21.26 9.51
N ALA A 150 -3.10 21.87 8.81
CA ALA A 150 -2.03 21.15 8.14
C ALA A 150 -0.98 20.59 9.11
N PHE A 151 -0.81 21.19 10.29
CA PHE A 151 0.31 20.87 11.19
C PHE A 151 0.24 19.44 11.80
N PRO A 152 -0.89 18.98 12.38
CA PRO A 152 -0.97 17.62 12.92
C PRO A 152 -0.89 16.53 11.85
N GLU A 153 -1.41 16.81 10.65
CA GLU A 153 -1.35 15.91 9.49
C GLU A 153 0.08 15.79 8.95
N HIS A 154 0.79 16.90 8.80
CA HIS A 154 2.20 16.91 8.42
C HIS A 154 3.09 16.22 9.45
N LEU A 155 2.79 16.37 10.74
CA LEU A 155 3.49 15.65 11.80
C LEU A 155 3.21 14.15 11.74
N PHE A 156 1.96 13.74 11.57
CA PHE A 156 1.62 12.33 11.41
C PHE A 156 2.34 11.70 10.20
N GLN A 157 2.33 12.40 9.07
CA GLN A 157 3.03 11.97 7.86
C GLN A 157 4.56 11.94 8.04
N ALA A 158 5.11 12.90 8.78
CA ALA A 158 6.53 12.90 9.14
C ALA A 158 6.87 11.69 10.02
N GLY A 159 6.03 11.40 11.02
CA GLY A 159 6.20 10.25 11.91
C GLY A 159 6.12 8.93 11.16
N SER A 160 5.18 8.80 10.21
CA SER A 160 5.03 7.59 9.39
C SER A 160 6.21 7.40 8.42
N HIS A 161 6.74 8.46 7.82
CA HIS A 161 7.92 8.40 6.95
C HIS A 161 9.19 8.09 7.73
N ILE A 162 9.43 8.75 8.86
CA ILE A 162 10.57 8.44 9.74
C ILE A 162 10.49 6.97 10.18
N TRP A 163 9.29 6.50 10.53
CA TRP A 163 9.05 5.11 10.87
C TRP A 163 9.34 4.14 9.71
N LEU A 164 8.88 4.44 8.50
CA LEU A 164 9.19 3.65 7.29
C LEU A 164 10.70 3.53 7.07
N VAL A 165 11.42 4.66 7.15
CA VAL A 165 12.88 4.66 7.00
C VAL A 165 13.56 3.92 8.14
N MET A 166 13.08 4.04 9.38
CA MET A 166 13.56 3.21 10.48
C MET A 166 13.33 1.72 10.22
N MET A 167 12.17 1.36 9.68
CA MET A 167 11.83 -0.02 9.37
C MET A 167 12.75 -0.63 8.29
N GLU A 168 13.18 0.20 7.35
CA GLU A 168 14.02 -0.19 6.23
C GLU A 168 15.53 -0.17 6.56
N VAL A 169 16.00 0.87 7.25
CA VAL A 169 17.42 1.12 7.56
C VAL A 169 17.86 0.39 8.83
N ASP A 170 17.03 0.36 9.86
CA ASP A 170 17.38 -0.20 11.18
C ASP A 170 16.50 -1.41 11.54
N ARG A 171 16.90 -2.57 11.01
CA ARG A 171 16.27 -3.87 11.31
C ARG A 171 16.38 -4.31 12.78
N ARG A 172 17.04 -3.55 13.67
CA ARG A 172 17.15 -3.89 15.10
C ARG A 172 15.91 -3.45 15.88
N GLU A 173 15.40 -2.25 15.63
CA GLU A 173 14.22 -1.70 16.32
C GLU A 173 12.90 -2.23 15.77
N THR A 174 12.85 -2.66 14.51
CA THR A 174 11.70 -3.40 13.94
C THR A 174 11.42 -4.73 14.64
N ARG A 175 12.40 -5.26 15.39
CA ARG A 175 12.24 -6.46 16.23
C ARG A 175 11.65 -6.15 17.59
N SER A 176 11.55 -4.88 17.99
CA SER A 176 10.76 -4.47 19.16
C SER A 176 9.28 -4.57 18.79
N ALA A 177 8.80 -5.82 18.72
CA ALA A 177 7.41 -6.15 18.44
C ALA A 177 6.43 -5.36 19.34
N ARG A 178 6.87 -4.88 20.51
CA ARG A 178 6.08 -4.10 21.46
C ARG A 178 5.63 -2.73 20.94
N ALA A 179 6.51 -1.94 20.31
CA ALA A 179 6.15 -0.62 19.79
C ALA A 179 5.16 -0.72 18.63
N VAL A 180 5.39 -1.69 17.75
CA VAL A 180 4.52 -1.97 16.62
C VAL A 180 3.18 -2.55 17.10
N ILE A 181 3.18 -3.51 18.05
CA ILE A 181 1.95 -4.07 18.66
C ILE A 181 1.12 -2.99 19.37
N ALA A 182 1.76 -2.01 20.03
CA ALA A 182 1.05 -0.92 20.69
C ALA A 182 0.30 -0.04 19.67
N ILE A 183 0.93 0.31 18.54
CA ILE A 183 0.31 1.11 17.48
C ILE A 183 -0.77 0.31 16.72
N ILE A 184 -0.53 -0.97 16.43
CA ILE A 184 -1.51 -1.85 15.76
C ILE A 184 -2.75 -2.05 16.63
N ARG A 185 -2.58 -2.25 17.94
CA ARG A 185 -3.70 -2.34 18.89
C ARG A 185 -4.42 -1.01 19.06
N ARG A 186 -3.73 0.11 18.85
CA ARG A 186 -4.33 1.45 18.80
C ARG A 186 -5.09 1.72 17.50
N ILE A 187 -4.72 1.09 16.39
CA ILE A 187 -5.54 1.12 15.17
C ILE A 187 -6.71 0.11 15.25
N ARG A 188 -6.52 -0.99 16.00
CA ARG A 188 -7.57 -1.92 16.42
C ARG A 188 -8.35 -1.45 17.67
N MET A 189 -8.36 -0.16 18.00
CA MET A 189 -9.15 0.28 19.15
C MET A 189 -10.60 -0.15 18.95
N THR A 190 -11.11 -0.87 19.95
CA THR A 190 -12.37 -1.61 19.97
C THR A 190 -12.28 -3.01 19.34
N ASP A 191 -11.60 -3.94 20.01
CA ASP A 191 -12.08 -5.33 20.03
C ASP A 191 -12.51 -5.61 21.47
N ASP A 192 -13.82 -5.71 21.73
CA ASP A 192 -14.38 -6.08 23.05
C ASP A 192 -14.17 -7.55 23.40
N SER A 193 -13.32 -8.25 22.64
CA SER A 193 -13.06 -9.68 22.79
C SER A 193 -11.76 -9.90 23.56
N PRO A 194 -11.82 -10.16 24.88
CA PRO A 194 -10.68 -10.67 25.63
C PRO A 194 -10.33 -12.13 25.30
N SER A 195 -11.00 -12.78 24.34
CA SER A 195 -10.99 -14.25 24.19
C SER A 195 -9.63 -14.85 23.83
N ALA A 196 -8.78 -14.11 23.11
CA ALA A 196 -7.42 -14.59 22.78
C ALA A 196 -6.45 -14.55 23.98
N TYR A 197 -6.80 -13.82 25.06
CA TYR A 197 -5.90 -13.55 26.19
C TYR A 197 -6.25 -14.31 27.46
N THR A 198 -7.38 -15.01 27.53
CA THR A 198 -7.80 -15.72 28.75
C THR A 198 -7.20 -17.11 28.91
N ALA A 199 -6.57 -17.72 27.89
CA ALA A 199 -6.18 -19.13 27.97
C ALA A 199 -4.78 -19.51 27.42
N SER A 200 -4.03 -18.61 26.79
CA SER A 200 -2.79 -18.97 26.09
C SER A 200 -1.52 -18.65 26.89
N SER A 201 -0.50 -19.49 26.70
CA SER A 201 0.84 -19.27 27.25
C SER A 201 1.45 -17.97 26.73
N VAL A 202 2.38 -17.35 27.47
CA VAL A 202 3.01 -16.07 27.08
C VAL A 202 3.65 -16.16 25.68
N SER A 203 4.20 -17.32 25.32
CA SER A 203 4.80 -17.57 24.00
C SER A 203 3.78 -17.51 22.86
N GLU A 204 2.60 -18.11 23.03
CA GLU A 204 1.54 -18.11 22.02
C GLU A 204 0.95 -16.72 21.80
N ARG A 205 0.78 -15.94 22.88
CA ARG A 205 0.32 -14.54 22.78
C ARG A 205 1.26 -13.69 21.94
N HIS A 206 2.57 -13.91 22.08
CA HIS A 206 3.57 -13.23 21.27
C HIS A 206 3.52 -13.63 19.80
N LEU A 207 3.21 -14.88 19.48
CA LEU A 207 3.08 -15.35 18.10
C LEU A 207 1.84 -14.78 17.41
N VAL A 208 0.66 -14.91 18.05
CA VAL A 208 -0.62 -14.38 17.53
C VAL A 208 -0.55 -12.87 17.31
N GLY A 209 -0.02 -12.13 18.29
CA GLY A 209 0.13 -10.68 18.18
C GLY A 209 1.04 -10.25 17.02
N LYS A 210 2.11 -11.00 16.74
CA LYS A 210 3.01 -10.74 15.59
C LYS A 210 2.34 -11.04 14.26
N SER A 211 1.60 -12.14 14.16
CA SER A 211 0.87 -12.52 12.95
C SER A 211 -0.17 -11.48 12.55
N VAL A 212 -0.98 -11.04 13.52
CA VAL A 212 -1.96 -9.96 13.34
C VAL A 212 -1.31 -8.68 12.81
N LEU A 213 -0.18 -8.31 13.41
CA LEU A 213 0.60 -7.14 13.00
C LEU A 213 1.09 -7.29 11.56
N LEU A 214 1.66 -8.42 11.20
CA LEU A 214 2.14 -8.66 9.83
C LEU A 214 1.01 -8.63 8.81
N CYS A 215 -0.16 -9.20 9.13
CA CYS A 215 -1.34 -9.08 8.28
C CYS A 215 -1.75 -7.62 8.06
N TYR A 216 -1.66 -6.78 9.10
CA TYR A 216 -2.01 -5.38 9.01
C TYR A 216 -0.98 -4.55 8.23
N VAL A 217 0.32 -4.85 8.37
CA VAL A 217 1.37 -4.25 7.53
C VAL A 217 1.13 -4.60 6.06
N LEU A 218 0.81 -5.87 5.77
CA LEU A 218 0.47 -6.30 4.42
C LEU A 218 -0.78 -5.59 3.89
N LEU A 219 -1.80 -5.42 4.73
CA LEU A 219 -3.01 -4.66 4.37
C LEU A 219 -2.67 -3.23 3.98
N ILE A 220 -1.92 -2.50 4.81
CA ILE A 220 -1.51 -1.12 4.51
C ILE A 220 -0.72 -1.06 3.21
N ASP A 221 0.28 -1.94 3.04
CA ASP A 221 1.09 -1.99 1.82
C ASP A 221 0.24 -2.25 0.58
N THR A 222 -0.75 -3.15 0.69
CA THR A 222 -1.68 -3.48 -0.41
C THR A 222 -2.58 -2.29 -0.75
N ILE A 223 -3.16 -1.61 0.25
CA ILE A 223 -4.03 -0.45 0.02
C ILE A 223 -3.22 0.75 -0.50
N HIS A 224 -2.01 0.94 0.01
CA HIS A 224 -1.10 1.95 -0.51
C HIS A 224 -0.76 1.68 -1.97
N ALA A 225 -0.39 0.45 -2.32
CA ALA A 225 -0.10 0.05 -3.71
C ALA A 225 -1.30 0.26 -4.64
N LEU A 226 -2.51 0.02 -4.14
CA LEU A 226 -3.76 0.28 -4.85
C LEU A 226 -3.94 1.79 -5.13
N GLN A 227 -3.75 2.64 -4.11
CA GLN A 227 -3.88 4.09 -4.19
C GLN A 227 -2.82 4.75 -5.08
N SER A 228 -1.56 4.35 -4.93
CA SER A 228 -0.43 4.86 -5.70
C SER A 228 -0.33 4.24 -7.09
N ASN A 229 -1.17 3.25 -7.39
CA ASN A 229 -1.10 2.45 -8.61
C ASN A 229 0.29 1.80 -8.80
N THR A 230 0.97 1.41 -7.70
CA THR A 230 2.28 0.72 -7.71
C THR A 230 2.13 -0.78 -7.42
N ALA A 231 3.23 -1.53 -7.45
CA ALA A 231 3.25 -2.88 -6.90
C ALA A 231 3.32 -2.81 -5.35
N PRO A 232 2.77 -3.79 -4.63
CA PRO A 232 3.04 -3.97 -3.20
C PRO A 232 4.55 -4.14 -2.96
N ASN A 233 5.05 -3.61 -1.85
CA ASN A 233 6.46 -3.72 -1.49
C ASN A 233 6.79 -5.10 -0.92
N TYR A 234 5.84 -5.76 -0.27
CA TYR A 234 6.05 -7.07 0.33
C TYR A 234 5.59 -8.19 -0.59
N SER A 235 6.51 -9.10 -0.92
CA SER A 235 6.15 -10.34 -1.58
C SER A 235 5.53 -11.31 -0.58
N ILE A 236 4.36 -11.84 -0.92
CA ILE A 236 3.63 -12.79 -0.07
C ILE A 236 4.40 -14.09 0.13
N SER A 237 5.23 -14.47 -0.85
CA SER A 237 6.10 -15.64 -0.75
C SER A 237 7.23 -15.48 0.28
N GLU A 238 7.57 -14.25 0.65
CA GLU A 238 8.63 -13.94 1.62
C GLU A 238 8.09 -13.85 3.05
N LEU A 239 6.77 -13.73 3.21
CA LEU A 239 6.14 -13.63 4.52
C LEU A 239 6.11 -14.99 5.20
N SER A 240 6.75 -15.07 6.37
CA SER A 240 6.77 -16.25 7.23
C SER A 240 6.11 -15.94 8.57
N PHE A 241 4.82 -16.22 8.67
CA PHE A 241 4.04 -16.08 9.91
C PHE A 241 2.94 -17.14 9.98
N CYS A 242 2.31 -17.27 11.15
CA CYS A 242 1.16 -18.15 11.35
C CYS A 242 -0.14 -17.39 11.07
N MET A 243 -1.17 -18.06 10.57
CA MET A 243 -2.53 -17.50 10.48
C MET A 243 -2.94 -16.90 11.84
N PRO A 244 -3.53 -15.68 11.86
CA PRO A 244 -3.82 -14.95 13.09
C PRO A 244 -4.52 -15.74 14.18
N GLN A 245 -5.49 -16.59 13.83
CA GLN A 245 -6.29 -17.33 14.82
C GLN A 245 -6.02 -18.83 14.83
N SER A 246 -5.89 -19.45 13.66
CA SER A 246 -5.74 -20.91 13.56
C SER A 246 -4.31 -21.42 13.81
N GLY A 247 -3.31 -20.53 13.80
CA GLY A 247 -1.91 -20.90 14.07
C GLY A 247 -1.21 -21.68 12.94
N TYR A 248 -1.93 -22.07 11.88
CA TYR A 248 -1.33 -22.71 10.70
C TYR A 248 -0.30 -21.82 10.02
N PRO A 249 0.77 -22.35 9.40
CA PRO A 249 1.68 -21.53 8.60
C PRO A 249 0.91 -20.83 7.47
N PHE A 250 1.02 -19.51 7.38
CA PHE A 250 0.30 -18.71 6.38
C PHE A 250 0.61 -19.18 4.94
N GLN A 251 1.87 -19.49 4.64
CA GLN A 251 2.30 -19.98 3.33
C GLN A 251 1.63 -21.30 2.95
N MET A 252 1.39 -22.19 3.93
CA MET A 252 0.70 -23.47 3.69
C MET A 252 -0.75 -23.21 3.27
N ILE A 253 -1.45 -22.34 3.99
CA ILE A 253 -2.86 -22.03 3.72
C ILE A 253 -3.02 -21.24 2.42
N ASN A 254 -2.16 -20.24 2.20
CA ASN A 254 -2.17 -19.48 0.95
C ASN A 254 -1.81 -20.36 -0.26
N GLY A 255 -0.82 -21.25 -0.12
CA GLY A 255 -0.47 -22.24 -1.14
C GLY A 255 -1.62 -23.22 -1.41
N ALA A 256 -2.29 -23.70 -0.35
CA ALA A 256 -3.47 -24.54 -0.49
C ALA A 256 -4.58 -23.81 -1.24
N LEU A 257 -4.83 -22.54 -0.89
CA LEU A 257 -5.80 -21.65 -1.54
C LEU A 257 -5.45 -21.33 -2.99
N LEU A 258 -4.18 -21.34 -3.41
CA LEU A 258 -3.79 -21.13 -4.81
C LEU A 258 -3.79 -22.43 -5.62
N HIS A 259 -3.36 -23.56 -5.05
CA HIS A 259 -3.04 -24.79 -5.82
C HIS A 259 -4.07 -25.93 -5.76
N GLY A 260 -5.27 -25.67 -5.27
CA GLY A 260 -6.36 -26.65 -5.21
C GLY A 260 -6.30 -27.61 -4.02
N GLN A 261 -5.47 -27.35 -3.01
CA GLN A 261 -5.36 -28.25 -1.86
C GLN A 261 -6.49 -28.00 -0.86
N ALA A 262 -6.79 -29.02 -0.04
CA ALA A 262 -7.83 -28.92 0.98
C ALA A 262 -7.45 -27.88 2.04
N ILE A 263 -8.35 -26.93 2.30
CA ILE A 263 -8.23 -25.95 3.37
C ILE A 263 -8.74 -26.61 4.67
N PRO A 264 -8.00 -26.53 5.79
CA PRO A 264 -8.46 -27.05 7.08
C PRO A 264 -9.84 -26.48 7.49
N ASN A 265 -10.74 -27.33 8.00
CA ASN A 265 -12.13 -26.94 8.31
C ASN A 265 -12.26 -26.00 9.51
N ASP A 266 -11.24 -25.98 10.37
CA ASP A 266 -11.11 -25.11 11.54
C ASP A 266 -10.65 -23.69 11.18
N LEU A 267 -10.31 -23.43 9.91
CA LEU A 267 -9.99 -22.11 9.37
C LEU A 267 -11.27 -21.26 9.18
N GLY A 268 -12.00 -20.98 10.25
CA GLY A 268 -13.30 -20.28 10.18
C GLY A 268 -13.28 -18.80 10.52
N ASN A 269 -12.17 -18.26 11.00
CA ASN A 269 -12.15 -16.96 11.66
C ASN A 269 -12.08 -15.80 10.67
N ARG A 270 -12.68 -14.67 11.06
CA ARG A 270 -12.66 -13.40 10.31
C ARG A 270 -11.24 -12.95 9.94
N GLU A 271 -10.31 -13.03 10.88
CA GLU A 271 -8.93 -12.57 10.67
C GLU A 271 -8.18 -13.44 9.65
N ASP A 272 -8.43 -14.75 9.67
CA ASP A 272 -7.85 -15.68 8.71
C ASP A 272 -8.41 -15.44 7.32
N ALA A 273 -9.73 -15.20 7.22
CA ALA A 273 -10.40 -14.82 5.98
C ALA A 273 -9.80 -13.52 5.40
N LEU A 274 -9.68 -12.49 6.23
CA LEU A 274 -9.10 -11.19 5.87
C LEU A 274 -7.65 -11.32 5.38
N ALA A 275 -6.80 -12.05 6.13
CA ALA A 275 -5.41 -12.25 5.76
C ALA A 275 -5.26 -12.87 4.36
N LEU A 276 -6.11 -13.84 4.02
CA LEU A 276 -6.12 -14.48 2.71
C LEU A 276 -6.70 -13.58 1.61
N SER A 277 -7.72 -12.78 1.90
CA SER A 277 -8.25 -11.79 0.93
C SER A 277 -7.20 -10.74 0.57
N ILE A 278 -6.48 -10.22 1.57
CA ILE A 278 -5.37 -9.28 1.36
C ILE A 278 -4.28 -9.93 0.52
N ALA A 279 -3.93 -11.19 0.85
CA ALA A 279 -2.92 -11.93 0.13
C ALA A 279 -3.30 -12.14 -1.36
N LEU A 280 -4.55 -12.51 -1.63
CA LEU A 280 -5.03 -12.63 -3.00
C LEU A 280 -4.97 -11.28 -3.72
N LEU A 281 -5.46 -10.20 -3.11
CA LEU A 281 -5.43 -8.87 -3.71
C LEU A 281 -4.00 -8.43 -4.03
N SER A 282 -3.06 -8.56 -3.09
CA SER A 282 -1.67 -8.19 -3.30
C SER A 282 -1.00 -9.02 -4.41
N ASN A 283 -1.24 -10.33 -4.47
CA ASN A 283 -0.76 -11.18 -5.59
C ASN A 283 -1.33 -10.72 -6.94
N ILE A 284 -2.62 -10.36 -6.97
CA ILE A 284 -3.30 -9.90 -8.18
C ILE A 284 -2.70 -8.55 -8.63
N ILE A 285 -2.57 -7.57 -7.73
CA ILE A 285 -1.94 -6.28 -8.03
C ILE A 285 -0.52 -6.50 -8.56
N GLN A 286 0.30 -7.28 -7.85
CA GLN A 286 1.68 -7.56 -8.25
C GLN A 286 1.76 -8.20 -9.64
N THR A 287 0.93 -9.21 -9.91
CA THR A 287 0.83 -9.87 -11.22
C THR A 287 0.48 -8.86 -12.31
N HIS A 288 -0.55 -8.04 -12.11
CA HIS A 288 -0.93 -7.05 -13.11
C HIS A 288 0.16 -6.02 -13.35
N LYS A 289 0.88 -5.56 -12.31
CA LYS A 289 2.00 -4.63 -12.48
C LYS A 289 3.16 -5.25 -13.24
N MET A 290 3.43 -6.55 -13.05
CA MET A 290 4.47 -7.26 -13.81
C MET A 290 4.13 -7.38 -15.29
N TYR A 291 2.87 -7.71 -15.65
CA TYR A 291 2.48 -7.94 -17.05
C TYR A 291 2.07 -6.68 -17.82
N PHE A 292 1.46 -5.69 -17.16
CA PHE A 292 0.97 -4.47 -17.79
C PHE A 292 1.90 -3.26 -17.63
N GLY A 293 3.00 -3.42 -16.88
CA GLY A 293 4.06 -2.41 -16.74
C GLY A 293 4.77 -2.07 -18.06
N PRO A 294 5.90 -1.34 -18.03
CA PRO A 294 6.54 -0.72 -19.21
C PRO A 294 6.89 -1.69 -20.36
N LEU A 295 6.91 -2.99 -20.09
CA LEU A 295 7.06 -4.04 -21.11
C LEU A 295 5.90 -4.06 -22.14
N SER A 296 4.72 -3.54 -21.79
CA SER A 296 3.54 -3.52 -22.67
C SER A 296 3.67 -2.53 -23.84
N VAL A 297 4.49 -1.49 -23.71
CA VAL A 297 4.57 -0.38 -24.69
C VAL A 297 5.28 -0.78 -25.99
N HIS A 298 6.11 -1.84 -25.98
CA HIS A 298 6.98 -2.17 -27.12
C HIS A 298 6.61 -3.47 -27.84
N ILE A 299 5.67 -4.25 -27.32
CA ILE A 299 5.27 -5.51 -27.95
C ILE A 299 4.12 -5.21 -28.91
N ARG A 300 4.46 -4.97 -30.18
CA ARG A 300 3.45 -5.02 -31.26
C ARG A 300 2.67 -6.33 -31.12
N PRO A 301 1.34 -6.32 -31.28
CA PRO A 301 0.54 -7.54 -31.20
C PRO A 301 0.98 -8.48 -32.32
N ASP A 302 1.90 -9.38 -31.98
CA ASP A 302 2.30 -10.50 -32.82
C ASP A 302 1.02 -11.30 -33.12
N PRO A 303 0.73 -11.66 -34.38
CA PRO A 303 -0.45 -12.44 -34.72
C PRO A 303 -0.48 -13.69 -33.83
N TRP A 304 -1.58 -13.87 -33.10
CA TRP A 304 -1.76 -14.88 -32.08
C TRP A 304 -1.33 -16.26 -32.59
N ASN A 305 -0.23 -16.79 -32.04
CA ASN A 305 0.23 -18.14 -32.33
C ASN A 305 -0.12 -19.06 -31.15
N PRO A 306 -1.18 -19.90 -31.26
CA PRO A 306 -1.61 -20.80 -30.20
C PRO A 306 -0.57 -21.90 -29.88
N TYR A 307 0.45 -22.08 -30.72
CA TYR A 307 1.49 -23.09 -30.55
C TYR A 307 2.79 -22.53 -29.96
N ARG A 308 2.84 -21.26 -29.55
CA ARG A 308 4.00 -20.71 -28.86
C ARG A 308 3.82 -20.97 -27.35
N PRO A 309 4.43 -22.01 -26.77
CA PRO A 309 4.39 -22.21 -25.33
C PRO A 309 5.00 -20.98 -24.63
N LEU A 310 4.40 -20.59 -23.49
CA LEU A 310 4.94 -19.58 -22.58
C LEU A 310 4.97 -18.13 -23.14
N THR A 311 3.91 -17.69 -23.83
CA THR A 311 3.72 -16.24 -24.02
C THR A 311 3.27 -15.60 -22.71
N TRP A 312 3.61 -14.33 -22.50
CA TRP A 312 3.13 -13.55 -21.34
C TRP A 312 1.60 -13.54 -21.26
N ARG A 313 0.89 -13.56 -22.40
CA ARG A 313 -0.58 -13.65 -22.45
C ARG A 313 -1.08 -14.99 -21.94
N SER A 314 -0.51 -16.10 -22.43
CA SER A 314 -0.89 -17.43 -21.95
C SER A 314 -0.59 -17.61 -20.46
N GLU A 315 0.52 -17.05 -19.98
CA GLU A 315 0.89 -17.09 -18.57
C GLU A 315 -0.07 -16.24 -17.73
N LEU A 316 -0.37 -15.01 -18.15
CA LEU A 316 -1.37 -14.16 -17.51
C LEU A 316 -2.75 -14.84 -17.47
N THR A 317 -3.22 -15.43 -18.57
CA THR A 317 -4.49 -16.17 -18.60
C THR A 317 -4.50 -17.33 -17.61
N ASN A 318 -3.41 -18.11 -17.54
CA ASN A 318 -3.28 -19.19 -16.57
C ASN A 318 -3.29 -18.67 -15.12
N THR A 319 -2.55 -17.59 -14.85
CA THR A 319 -2.48 -16.97 -13.52
C THR A 319 -3.83 -16.39 -13.10
N VAL A 320 -4.57 -15.74 -14.02
CA VAL A 320 -5.95 -15.27 -13.78
C VAL A 320 -6.89 -16.44 -13.49
N ALA A 321 -6.75 -17.57 -14.19
CA ALA A 321 -7.54 -18.78 -13.90
C ALA A 321 -7.24 -19.35 -12.50
N VAL A 322 -5.97 -19.32 -12.08
CA VAL A 322 -5.55 -19.69 -10.71
C VAL A 322 -6.20 -18.77 -9.68
N PHE A 323 -6.16 -17.44 -9.88
CA PHE A 323 -6.78 -16.48 -8.96
C PHE A 323 -8.29 -16.62 -8.88
N ASN A 324 -8.98 -16.81 -10.02
CA ASN A 324 -10.42 -17.09 -10.02
C ASN A 324 -10.75 -18.36 -9.22
N SER A 325 -9.98 -19.43 -9.41
CA SER A 325 -10.14 -20.68 -8.67
C SER A 325 -9.85 -20.52 -7.18
N ALA A 326 -8.92 -19.64 -6.81
CA ALA A 326 -8.59 -19.31 -5.43
C ALA A 326 -9.71 -18.49 -4.77
N LEU A 327 -10.25 -17.48 -5.45
CA LEU A 327 -11.38 -16.67 -4.99
C LEU A 327 -12.63 -17.52 -4.79
N ALA A 328 -12.93 -18.45 -5.71
CA ALA A 328 -14.05 -19.37 -5.55
C ALA A 328 -13.89 -20.29 -4.32
N ARG A 329 -12.65 -20.75 -4.04
CA ARG A 329 -12.37 -21.54 -2.84
C ARG A 329 -12.47 -20.73 -1.56
N TRP A 330 -11.94 -19.50 -1.57
CA TRP A 330 -12.11 -18.56 -0.46
C TRP A 330 -13.60 -18.37 -0.14
N GLU A 331 -14.42 -18.12 -1.17
CA GLU A 331 -15.87 -17.93 -1.02
C GLU A 331 -16.54 -19.18 -0.46
N SER A 332 -16.26 -20.36 -1.02
CA SER A 332 -16.81 -21.62 -0.52
C SER A 332 -16.53 -21.88 0.97
N HIS A 333 -15.39 -21.39 1.47
CA HIS A 333 -14.96 -21.62 2.85
C HIS A 333 -15.44 -20.53 3.84
N PHE A 334 -15.46 -19.27 3.39
CA PHE A 334 -15.64 -18.12 4.26
C PHE A 334 -16.94 -17.35 4.06
N LEU A 335 -17.69 -17.55 2.97
CA LEU A 335 -18.85 -16.71 2.63
C LEU A 335 -19.88 -16.59 3.77
N GLN A 336 -20.12 -17.69 4.51
CA GLN A 336 -21.08 -17.72 5.62
C GLN A 336 -20.51 -17.21 6.95
N LYS A 337 -19.19 -17.09 7.07
CA LYS A 337 -18.48 -16.81 8.33
C LYS A 337 -17.83 -15.43 8.35
N ALA A 338 -17.51 -14.88 7.18
CA ALA A 338 -16.83 -13.60 7.06
C ALA A 338 -17.80 -12.44 7.32
N ASP A 339 -17.31 -11.44 8.05
CA ASP A 339 -18.03 -10.19 8.23
C ASP A 339 -18.17 -9.44 6.90
N HIS A 340 -19.20 -8.59 6.80
CA HIS A 340 -19.51 -7.86 5.58
C HIS A 340 -18.37 -6.95 5.07
N ASP A 341 -17.53 -6.38 5.94
CA ASP A 341 -16.37 -5.59 5.52
C ASP A 341 -15.28 -6.44 4.84
N VAL A 342 -15.15 -7.70 5.26
CA VAL A 342 -14.23 -8.68 4.64
C VAL A 342 -14.81 -9.22 3.34
N LEU A 343 -16.14 -9.45 3.30
CA LEU A 343 -16.83 -9.80 2.06
C LEU A 343 -16.71 -8.68 1.02
N ALA A 344 -16.88 -7.42 1.41
CA ALA A 344 -16.68 -6.28 0.51
C ALA A 344 -15.26 -6.26 -0.08
N LEU A 345 -14.22 -6.55 0.74
CA LEU A 345 -12.85 -6.67 0.25
C LEU A 345 -12.69 -7.84 -0.72
N HIS A 346 -13.33 -8.99 -0.45
CA HIS A 346 -13.31 -10.15 -1.36
C HIS A 346 -13.96 -9.85 -2.71
N TYR A 347 -15.14 -9.23 -2.73
CA TYR A 347 -15.79 -8.80 -3.98
C TYR A 347 -14.96 -7.74 -4.69
N PHE A 348 -14.31 -6.83 -3.96
CA PHE A 348 -13.38 -5.88 -4.57
C PHE A 348 -12.17 -6.59 -5.19
N THR A 349 -11.64 -7.63 -4.55
CA THR A 349 -10.54 -8.44 -5.13
C THR A 349 -10.97 -9.13 -6.42
N LYS A 350 -12.21 -9.66 -6.48
CA LYS A 350 -12.81 -10.15 -7.74
C LYS A 350 -12.90 -9.03 -8.78
N LEU A 351 -13.42 -7.87 -8.41
CA LEU A 351 -13.57 -6.71 -9.28
C LEU A 351 -12.24 -6.27 -9.88
N TYR A 352 -11.19 -6.17 -9.05
CA TYR A 352 -9.85 -5.77 -9.48
C TYR A 352 -9.23 -6.79 -10.44
N LEU A 353 -9.47 -8.10 -10.23
CA LEU A 353 -9.01 -9.14 -11.16
C LEU A 353 -9.68 -9.01 -12.54
N MET A 354 -10.95 -8.62 -12.58
CA MET A 354 -11.70 -8.40 -13.83
C MET A 354 -11.29 -7.10 -14.53
N VAL A 355 -10.97 -6.07 -13.74
CA VAL A 355 -10.71 -4.72 -14.22
C VAL A 355 -9.44 -4.15 -13.57
N PRO A 356 -8.24 -4.59 -13.99
CA PRO A 356 -6.99 -4.26 -13.29
C PRO A 356 -6.57 -2.79 -13.38
N SER A 357 -7.02 -2.10 -14.42
CA SER A 357 -6.78 -0.66 -14.64
C SER A 357 -7.70 0.23 -13.79
N ILE A 358 -8.49 -0.34 -12.88
CA ILE A 358 -9.35 0.43 -11.98
C ILE A 358 -8.58 1.48 -11.17
N ALA A 359 -7.34 1.18 -10.77
CA ALA A 359 -6.46 2.09 -10.03
C ALA A 359 -5.94 3.27 -10.88
N GLU A 360 -6.11 3.25 -12.19
CA GLU A 360 -5.78 4.37 -13.09
C GLU A 360 -6.96 5.34 -13.27
N PHE A 361 -8.16 4.96 -12.83
CA PHE A 361 -9.32 5.81 -13.01
C PHE A 361 -9.37 7.07 -12.14
N PRO A 362 -8.83 7.11 -10.91
CA PRO A 362 -8.81 8.34 -10.13
C PRO A 362 -8.03 9.46 -10.82
N SER A 363 -6.91 9.16 -11.49
CA SER A 363 -6.14 10.14 -12.26
C SER A 363 -6.85 10.57 -13.55
N LEU A 364 -7.57 9.65 -14.20
CA LEU A 364 -8.49 9.95 -15.29
C LEU A 364 -9.58 10.96 -14.88
N ALA A 365 -10.18 10.75 -13.71
CA ALA A 365 -11.25 11.60 -13.18
C ALA A 365 -10.78 13.03 -12.86
N ARG A 366 -9.50 13.19 -12.49
CA ARG A 366 -8.90 14.51 -12.19
C ARG A 366 -8.53 15.31 -13.43
N GLY A 367 -8.66 14.74 -14.63
CA GLY A 367 -8.39 15.45 -15.88
C GLY A 367 -6.90 15.58 -16.22
N ASP A 368 -6.05 14.67 -15.74
CA ASP A 368 -4.66 14.57 -16.20
C ASP A 368 -4.65 14.05 -17.66
N ALA A 369 -4.80 14.97 -18.60
CA ALA A 369 -5.56 14.77 -19.84
C ALA A 369 -4.87 14.03 -21.00
N ILE A 370 -3.55 13.88 -21.03
CA ILE A 370 -2.88 13.51 -22.30
C ILE A 370 -2.69 12.00 -22.47
N ARG A 371 -2.30 11.27 -21.43
CA ARG A 371 -2.16 9.79 -21.50
C ARG A 371 -3.47 9.05 -21.25
N SER A 372 -4.42 9.72 -20.62
CA SER A 372 -5.59 9.13 -20.02
C SER A 372 -6.70 8.85 -21.06
N VAL A 373 -6.88 9.73 -22.04
CA VAL A 373 -7.91 9.60 -23.10
C VAL A 373 -7.77 8.31 -23.91
N GLN A 374 -6.55 7.94 -24.34
CA GLN A 374 -6.33 6.72 -25.14
C GLN A 374 -6.65 5.44 -24.37
N LEU A 375 -6.34 5.44 -23.07
CA LEU A 375 -6.56 4.29 -22.20
C LEU A 375 -8.04 4.13 -21.86
N ALA A 376 -8.75 5.26 -21.68
CA ALA A 376 -10.18 5.27 -21.49
C ALA A 376 -10.92 4.67 -22.70
N GLU A 377 -10.63 5.13 -23.91
CA GLU A 377 -11.34 4.70 -25.14
C GLU A 377 -11.28 3.19 -25.41
N GLN A 378 -10.22 2.51 -24.97
CA GLN A 378 -10.01 1.09 -25.25
C GLN A 378 -10.60 0.16 -24.19
N MET A 379 -11.02 0.72 -23.05
CA MET A 379 -11.35 -0.08 -21.89
C MET A 379 -12.84 -0.40 -21.84
N VAL A 380 -13.16 -1.65 -22.19
CA VAL A 380 -14.51 -2.22 -22.06
C VAL A 380 -14.67 -2.79 -20.66
N ILE A 381 -15.64 -2.29 -19.90
CA ILE A 381 -16.00 -2.85 -18.58
C ILE A 381 -16.98 -4.00 -18.80
N PRO A 382 -16.66 -5.24 -18.37
CA PRO A 382 -17.59 -6.36 -18.42
C PRO A 382 -18.83 -6.10 -17.55
N ASP A 383 -19.98 -6.65 -17.95
CA ASP A 383 -21.23 -6.49 -17.19
C ASP A 383 -21.14 -7.07 -15.78
N GLU A 384 -20.46 -8.21 -15.65
CA GLU A 384 -20.18 -8.88 -14.38
C GLU A 384 -19.35 -8.01 -13.43
N ALA A 385 -18.43 -7.17 -13.96
CA ALA A 385 -17.65 -6.24 -13.13
C ALA A 385 -18.53 -5.12 -12.57
N TRP A 386 -19.51 -4.65 -13.35
CA TRP A 386 -20.49 -3.69 -12.86
C TRP A 386 -21.38 -4.30 -11.77
N GLU A 387 -21.84 -5.55 -11.93
CA GLU A 387 -22.60 -6.25 -10.88
C GLU A 387 -21.76 -6.44 -9.61
N THR A 388 -20.50 -6.88 -9.76
CA THR A 388 -19.57 -7.06 -8.64
C THR A 388 -19.30 -5.73 -7.89
N ALA A 389 -19.26 -4.60 -8.59
CA ALA A 389 -19.10 -3.27 -7.96
C ALA A 389 -20.31 -2.88 -7.09
N TRP A 390 -21.50 -3.39 -7.40
CA TRP A 390 -22.70 -3.26 -6.56
C TRP A 390 -22.66 -4.20 -5.35
N ASP A 391 -22.17 -5.43 -5.52
CA ASP A 391 -21.96 -6.36 -4.40
C ASP A 391 -21.00 -5.77 -3.37
N VAL A 392 -19.93 -5.08 -3.81
CA VAL A 392 -19.05 -4.32 -2.92
C VAL A 392 -19.87 -3.30 -2.13
N PHE A 393 -20.63 -2.44 -2.81
CA PHE A 393 -21.43 -1.40 -2.14
C PHE A 393 -22.44 -1.98 -1.12
N GLU A 394 -23.16 -3.04 -1.49
CA GLU A 394 -24.14 -3.69 -0.61
C GLU A 394 -23.49 -4.18 0.68
N HIS A 395 -22.36 -4.89 0.57
CA HIS A 395 -21.65 -5.39 1.75
C HIS A 395 -21.05 -4.28 2.60
N VAL A 396 -20.56 -3.20 1.99
CA VAL A 396 -20.11 -2.04 2.77
C VAL A 396 -21.28 -1.38 3.53
N ASP A 397 -22.44 -1.20 2.90
CA ASP A 397 -23.62 -0.64 3.55
C ASP A 397 -24.10 -1.50 4.73
N LEU A 398 -24.12 -2.82 4.55
CA LEU A 398 -24.39 -3.77 5.64
C LEU A 398 -23.34 -3.68 6.75
N ALA A 399 -22.05 -3.55 6.41
CA ALA A 399 -20.98 -3.44 7.40
C ALA A 399 -21.15 -2.22 8.31
N ILE A 400 -21.51 -1.05 7.77
CA ILE A 400 -21.74 0.16 8.57
C ILE A 400 -22.99 0.02 9.45
N LYS A 401 -24.07 -0.54 8.91
CA LYS A 401 -25.32 -0.72 9.67
C LYS A 401 -25.14 -1.64 10.87
N VAL A 402 -24.27 -2.65 10.75
CA VAL A 402 -23.98 -3.61 11.82
C VAL A 402 -22.96 -3.05 12.82
N LYS A 403 -22.00 -2.23 12.36
CA LYS A 403 -20.85 -1.76 13.15
C LYS A 403 -20.88 -0.24 13.28
N GLU A 404 -21.65 0.27 14.23
CA GLU A 404 -21.81 1.72 14.45
C GLU A 404 -20.48 2.46 14.72
N TYR A 405 -19.43 1.77 15.21
CA TYR A 405 -18.16 2.41 15.59
C TYR A 405 -16.90 1.78 14.97
N ARG A 406 -17.02 0.69 14.18
CA ARG A 406 -15.86 -0.08 13.69
C ARG A 406 -15.85 -0.18 12.18
N ILE A 407 -15.35 0.87 11.56
CA ILE A 407 -15.22 0.95 10.11
C ILE A 407 -13.81 0.53 9.72
N SER A 408 -13.70 -0.37 8.76
CA SER A 408 -12.41 -0.90 8.30
C SER A 408 -11.68 0.11 7.41
N ILE A 409 -10.35 0.19 7.55
CA ILE A 409 -9.50 1.21 6.90
C ILE A 409 -9.51 1.15 5.37
N TRP A 410 -9.83 -0.01 4.78
CA TRP A 410 -9.84 -0.21 3.33
C TRP A 410 -11.15 0.20 2.67
N LEU A 411 -12.22 0.42 3.45
CA LEU A 411 -13.55 0.68 2.89
C LEU A 411 -13.61 1.91 1.97
N PRO A 412 -13.03 3.08 2.32
CA PRO A 412 -13.03 4.24 1.42
C PRO A 412 -12.54 3.93 0.02
N GLU A 413 -11.40 3.24 -0.06
CA GLU A 413 -10.71 2.96 -1.30
C GLU A 413 -11.53 2.03 -2.20
N ILE A 414 -11.99 0.91 -1.64
CA ILE A 414 -12.73 -0.08 -2.44
C ILE A 414 -14.09 0.45 -2.90
N ILE A 415 -14.76 1.28 -2.09
CA ILE A 415 -16.04 1.93 -2.45
C ILE A 415 -15.82 2.93 -3.56
N PHE A 416 -14.81 3.79 -3.40
CA PHE A 416 -14.51 4.83 -4.37
C PHE A 416 -14.18 4.21 -5.73
N LEU A 417 -13.28 3.24 -5.78
CA LEU A 417 -12.92 2.56 -7.02
C LEU A 417 -14.11 1.81 -7.64
N SER A 418 -14.96 1.18 -6.83
CA SER A 418 -16.20 0.55 -7.30
C SER A 418 -17.18 1.56 -7.90
N ALA A 419 -17.32 2.74 -7.28
CA ALA A 419 -18.14 3.83 -7.82
C ALA A 419 -17.64 4.29 -9.20
N VAL A 420 -16.33 4.34 -9.38
CA VAL A 420 -15.72 4.75 -10.65
C VAL A 420 -15.95 3.71 -11.76
N ILE A 421 -15.99 2.41 -11.42
CA ILE A 421 -16.45 1.36 -12.35
C ILE A 421 -17.90 1.58 -12.77
N VAL A 422 -18.77 1.89 -11.82
CA VAL A 422 -20.19 2.16 -12.09
C VAL A 422 -20.35 3.37 -13.01
N TRP A 423 -19.66 4.47 -12.72
CA TRP A 423 -19.59 5.65 -13.59
C TRP A 423 -19.16 5.28 -15.00
N ARG A 424 -18.02 4.61 -15.14
CA ARG A 424 -17.43 4.29 -16.45
C ARG A 424 -18.32 3.34 -17.27
N SER A 425 -18.97 2.38 -16.61
CA SER A 425 -19.93 1.48 -17.27
C SER A 425 -21.15 2.23 -17.81
N HIS A 426 -21.65 3.22 -17.06
CA HIS A 426 -22.75 4.08 -17.52
C HIS A 426 -22.35 4.95 -18.72
N SER A 427 -21.17 5.56 -18.67
CA SER A 427 -20.66 6.42 -19.75
C SER A 427 -20.46 5.67 -21.07
N ASN A 428 -20.04 4.40 -21.03
CA ASN A 428 -19.77 3.62 -22.24
C ASN A 428 -21.04 3.04 -22.89
N ASN A 429 -22.03 2.61 -22.09
CA ASN A 429 -23.11 1.77 -22.60
C ASN A 429 -24.38 2.54 -23.00
N GLY A 430 -24.49 3.85 -22.76
CA GLY A 430 -25.62 4.69 -23.20
C GLY A 430 -27.01 4.18 -22.82
N HIS A 431 -27.10 3.24 -21.87
CA HIS A 431 -28.29 2.41 -21.63
C HIS A 431 -28.80 2.51 -20.19
N ARG A 432 -30.13 2.59 -20.09
CA ARG A 432 -30.94 2.57 -18.86
C ARG A 432 -30.87 1.18 -18.19
N ARG A 433 -29.84 0.94 -17.37
CA ARG A 433 -29.75 -0.25 -16.49
C ARG A 433 -30.60 -0.07 -15.22
N ARG A 434 -30.80 -1.18 -14.49
CA ARG A 434 -31.68 -1.31 -13.30
C ARG A 434 -31.43 -0.25 -12.20
N TYR A 435 -30.22 0.29 -12.06
CA TYR A 435 -29.84 1.16 -10.94
C TYR A 435 -29.83 2.68 -11.23
N GLY A 436 -30.60 3.15 -12.20
CA GLY A 436 -31.00 4.58 -12.23
C GLY A 436 -29.99 5.60 -12.79
N GLY A 437 -29.09 5.20 -13.69
CA GLY A 437 -28.16 6.10 -14.39
C GLY A 437 -27.09 6.70 -13.46
N LEU A 438 -26.48 7.83 -13.84
CA LEU A 438 -25.42 8.49 -13.03
C LEU A 438 -25.88 8.92 -11.63
N ARG A 439 -27.19 8.99 -11.37
CA ARG A 439 -27.73 9.23 -10.02
C ARG A 439 -27.32 8.16 -9.01
N SER A 440 -26.92 6.98 -9.47
CA SER A 440 -26.33 5.94 -8.62
C SER A 440 -25.07 6.41 -7.88
N LEU A 441 -24.26 7.29 -8.49
CA LEU A 441 -23.03 7.81 -7.86
C LEU A 441 -23.29 8.64 -6.61
N VAL A 442 -24.47 9.28 -6.52
CA VAL A 442 -24.89 10.02 -5.32
C VAL A 442 -25.00 9.09 -4.11
N MET A 443 -25.33 7.80 -4.31
CA MET A 443 -25.34 6.82 -3.22
C MET A 443 -23.92 6.57 -2.70
N TYR A 444 -22.95 6.35 -3.59
CA TYR A 444 -21.54 6.17 -3.23
C TYR A 444 -20.95 7.43 -2.57
N GLN A 445 -21.27 8.61 -3.10
CA GLN A 445 -20.84 9.90 -2.55
C GLN A 445 -21.36 10.11 -1.12
N ASN A 446 -22.67 9.98 -0.92
CA ASN A 446 -23.29 10.09 0.41
C ASN A 446 -22.70 9.06 1.38
N PHE A 447 -22.36 7.89 0.88
CA PHE A 447 -21.75 6.84 1.67
C PHE A 447 -20.34 7.21 2.11
N LEU A 448 -19.48 7.64 1.19
CA LEU A 448 -18.12 8.11 1.50
C LEU A 448 -18.15 9.24 2.53
N LEU A 449 -19.06 10.21 2.39
CA LEU A 449 -19.19 11.33 3.34
C LEU A 449 -19.60 10.92 4.77
N ARG A 450 -20.16 9.71 4.95
CA ARG A 450 -20.50 9.16 6.27
C ARG A 450 -19.34 8.43 6.93
N LEU A 451 -18.29 8.11 6.17
CA LEU A 451 -17.11 7.46 6.71
C LEU A 451 -16.22 8.47 7.45
N PRO A 452 -15.55 8.08 8.54
CA PRO A 452 -14.76 8.99 9.37
C PRO A 452 -13.38 9.31 8.78
N TRP A 453 -13.05 8.80 7.58
CA TRP A 453 -11.70 8.92 7.02
C TRP A 453 -11.50 10.25 6.29
N PRO A 454 -10.36 10.95 6.49
CA PRO A 454 -10.11 12.25 5.86
C PRO A 454 -10.19 12.23 4.32
N CYS A 455 -9.71 11.16 3.69
CA CYS A 455 -9.70 11.00 2.23
C CYS A 455 -11.10 10.94 1.59
N CYS A 456 -12.14 10.62 2.37
CA CYS A 456 -13.47 10.43 1.83
C CYS A 456 -14.09 11.71 1.25
N ARG A 457 -13.72 12.89 1.77
CA ARG A 457 -14.22 14.17 1.26
C ARG A 457 -13.73 14.44 -0.17
N GLU A 458 -12.45 14.20 -0.41
CA GLU A 458 -11.85 14.35 -1.73
C GLU A 458 -12.43 13.33 -2.71
N MET A 459 -12.53 12.06 -2.30
CA MET A 459 -13.14 11.00 -3.11
C MET A 459 -14.60 11.34 -3.49
N ALA A 460 -15.38 11.84 -2.54
CA ALA A 460 -16.75 12.28 -2.77
C ALA A 460 -16.83 13.48 -3.73
N ALA A 461 -15.90 14.44 -3.64
CA ALA A 461 -15.82 15.56 -4.57
C ALA A 461 -15.47 15.12 -6.00
N VAL A 462 -14.60 14.11 -6.14
CA VAL A 462 -14.31 13.51 -7.45
C VAL A 462 -15.56 12.84 -8.03
N LEU A 463 -16.33 12.10 -7.24
CA LEU A 463 -17.58 11.49 -7.72
C LEU A 463 -18.62 12.54 -8.13
N ASP A 464 -18.69 13.67 -7.42
CA ASP A 464 -19.55 14.80 -7.76
C ASP A 464 -19.22 15.37 -9.15
N LEU A 465 -17.92 15.61 -9.38
CA LEU A 465 -17.40 16.06 -10.68
C LEU A 465 -17.74 15.08 -11.80
N LEU A 466 -17.55 13.77 -11.56
CA LEU A 466 -17.89 12.73 -12.52
C LEU A 466 -19.38 12.68 -12.85
N SER A 467 -20.24 12.93 -11.86
CA SER A 467 -21.69 12.95 -12.04
C SER A 467 -22.19 14.15 -12.85
N GLY A 468 -21.50 15.29 -12.77
CA GLY A 468 -21.81 16.50 -13.54
C GLY A 468 -21.28 16.50 -14.98
N SER A 469 -20.34 15.60 -15.30
CA SER A 469 -19.67 15.57 -16.61
C SER A 469 -20.55 15.14 -17.80
N GLU A 470 -21.77 14.64 -17.55
CA GLU A 470 -22.69 14.15 -18.59
C GLU A 470 -23.18 15.24 -19.57
N GLU A 471 -23.08 16.52 -19.20
CA GLU A 471 -23.42 17.65 -20.09
C GLU A 471 -22.26 18.04 -21.03
N MET A 472 -21.03 17.62 -20.75
CA MET A 472 -19.94 17.72 -21.72
C MET A 472 -20.02 16.51 -22.63
N THR A 473 -20.90 16.55 -23.62
CA THR A 473 -20.76 15.72 -24.83
C THR A 473 -19.32 15.88 -25.29
N PHE A 474 -18.48 14.85 -25.06
CA PHE A 474 -17.14 14.80 -25.62
C PHE A 474 -17.32 15.06 -27.12
N PRO A 475 -16.81 16.19 -27.65
CA PRO A 475 -16.90 16.44 -29.07
C PRO A 475 -16.38 15.19 -29.74
N THR A 476 -17.23 14.59 -30.57
CA THR A 476 -16.91 13.41 -31.35
C THR A 476 -15.85 13.85 -32.36
N TYR A 477 -14.63 14.07 -31.88
CA TYR A 477 -13.51 14.51 -32.68
C TYR A 477 -13.15 13.34 -33.56
N LEU A 478 -13.65 13.44 -34.79
CA LEU A 478 -13.09 12.83 -35.99
C LEU A 478 -12.82 11.34 -35.82
N SER A 479 -13.90 10.55 -35.92
CA SER A 479 -13.76 9.25 -36.57
C SER A 479 -13.00 9.51 -37.88
N PRO A 480 -11.77 9.00 -38.07
CA PRO A 480 -11.01 9.30 -39.27
C PRO A 480 -11.84 8.74 -40.42
N HIS A 481 -12.37 9.62 -41.26
CA HIS A 481 -12.93 9.24 -42.55
C HIS A 481 -11.83 8.52 -43.31
N LEU A 482 -11.81 7.19 -43.21
CA LEU A 482 -11.09 6.31 -44.10
C LEU A 482 -11.45 6.76 -45.52
N PRO A 483 -10.47 7.14 -46.36
CA PRO A 483 -10.76 7.53 -47.72
C PRO A 483 -11.48 6.36 -48.39
N ARG A 484 -12.71 6.62 -48.87
CA ARG A 484 -13.48 5.67 -49.68
C ARG A 484 -12.57 5.18 -50.80
N ARG A 485 -12.24 3.89 -50.81
CA ARG A 485 -11.57 3.26 -51.95
C ARG A 485 -12.37 3.58 -53.21
N PRO A 486 -11.74 4.09 -54.28
CA PRO A 486 -12.44 4.27 -55.54
C PRO A 486 -12.91 2.91 -56.08
N PRO A 487 -14.03 2.88 -56.81
CA PRO A 487 -14.54 1.66 -57.42
C PRO A 487 -13.49 1.12 -58.39
N ARG A 488 -13.18 -0.18 -58.27
CA ARG A 488 -12.42 -0.90 -59.30
C ARG A 488 -13.33 -1.03 -60.52
N THR A 489 -12.96 -0.36 -61.60
CA THR A 489 -13.46 -0.61 -62.97
C THR A 489 -12.87 -1.90 -63.53
#